data_AF-A0A2D6TTV6-F1
#
_entry.id   AF-A0A2D6TTV6-F1
#
_cell.length_a   1.000
_cell.length_b   1.000
_cell.length_c   1.000
_cell.angle_alpha   90.00
_cell.angle_beta   90.00
_cell.angle_gamma   90.00
#
_symmetry.space_group_name_H-M   'P 1'
#
loop_
_entity.id
_entity.type
_entity.pdbx_description
1 polymer ?
#
loop_
_entity_poly.entity_id
_entity_poly.type
_entity_poly.pdbx_seq_one_letter_code
_entity_poly.pdbx_strand_id
1 'polypeptide(L)'
;MFLLLGALVLLPFGQAQARCFYRGAQVDVQQKKHALQLERNFSAQHLTATASVPTASGSIVLGHGGGGMQIGGSIEFTVTGSREEGYCPKIQRVNIELQIMPRIKLANTLQPGSCEYNAVYQHEMFHVAVLERTAQSAAQQIPDIINTRLRDVVARMGQNSSDSGYIHRHLQAEFSRTLSIVNDQMSAFMNSEQKKIDNPTEYARVQNSCAFNRRY
;
A
#
# COMPACT_ATOMS: atom_id res chain seq x y z
N MET A 1 79.70 17.71 1.86
CA MET A 1 78.54 18.54 1.48
C MET A 1 77.55 17.65 0.72
N PHE A 2 76.56 17.07 1.41
CA PHE A 2 75.41 16.41 0.79
C PHE A 2 74.18 16.77 1.63
N LEU A 3 73.28 17.53 1.01
CA LEU A 3 72.01 17.99 1.57
C LEU A 3 70.99 16.85 1.53
N LEU A 4 70.49 16.44 2.70
CA LEU A 4 69.32 15.58 2.83
C LEU A 4 68.05 16.45 2.71
N LEU A 5 67.41 16.41 1.55
CA LEU A 5 66.07 16.95 1.33
C LEU A 5 65.03 15.93 1.84
N GLY A 6 64.42 16.22 2.99
CA GLY A 6 63.29 15.46 3.52
C GLY A 6 62.03 15.73 2.71
N ALA A 7 61.53 14.70 2.02
CA ALA A 7 60.22 14.75 1.36
C ALA A 7 59.11 14.63 2.42
N LEU A 8 58.39 15.73 2.65
CA LEU A 8 57.18 15.76 3.45
C LEU A 8 56.04 15.12 2.66
N VAL A 9 55.68 13.87 2.99
CA VAL A 9 54.52 13.19 2.41
C VAL A 9 53.26 13.77 3.04
N LEU A 10 52.59 14.68 2.32
CA LEU A 10 51.23 15.13 2.65
C LEU A 10 50.26 13.99 2.35
N LEU A 11 49.85 13.25 3.38
CA LEU A 11 48.74 12.31 3.28
C LEU A 11 47.46 13.10 2.97
N PRO A 12 46.68 12.73 1.94
CA PRO A 12 45.39 13.37 1.71
C PRO A 12 44.49 13.03 2.90
N PHE A 13 44.13 14.04 3.68
CA PHE A 13 43.03 13.94 4.63
C PHE A 13 41.76 13.64 3.83
N GLY A 14 41.40 12.36 3.73
CA GLY A 14 40.10 11.96 3.24
C GLY A 14 39.05 12.60 4.13
N GLN A 15 38.24 13.50 3.58
CA GLN A 15 37.12 14.05 4.31
C GLN A 15 36.21 12.90 4.73
N ALA A 16 36.08 12.69 6.04
CA ALA A 16 35.09 11.77 6.58
C ALA A 16 33.71 12.27 6.14
N GLN A 17 33.12 11.62 5.14
CA GLN A 17 31.78 11.93 4.68
C GLN A 17 30.82 11.72 5.86
N ALA A 18 30.13 12.77 6.29
CA ALA A 18 29.11 12.66 7.32
C ALA A 18 28.00 11.74 6.84
N ARG A 19 27.95 10.51 7.35
CA ARG A 19 26.84 9.58 7.06
C ARG A 19 25.71 9.88 8.04
N CYS A 20 24.56 10.30 7.52
CA CYS A 20 23.38 10.44 8.36
C CYS A 20 22.96 9.08 8.91
N PHE A 21 22.69 9.03 10.21
CA PHE A 21 22.32 7.81 10.91
C PHE A 21 20.82 7.80 11.24
N TYR A 22 20.12 6.78 10.78
CA TYR A 22 18.71 6.58 11.08
C TYR A 22 18.53 5.83 12.41
N ARG A 23 17.81 6.44 13.36
CA ARG A 23 17.57 5.87 14.70
C ARG A 23 16.24 5.11 14.84
N GLY A 24 15.49 4.97 13.75
CA GLY A 24 14.10 4.52 13.80
C GLY A 24 13.16 5.69 14.09
N ALA A 25 11.97 5.64 13.50
CA ALA A 25 10.87 6.56 13.80
C ALA A 25 9.79 5.83 14.61
N GLN A 26 9.08 6.56 15.46
CA GLN A 26 7.79 6.07 15.97
C GLN A 26 6.82 6.07 14.79
N VAL A 27 6.33 4.89 14.38
CA VAL A 27 5.34 4.78 13.31
C VAL A 27 4.00 4.43 13.92
N ASP A 28 3.09 5.41 13.93
CA ASP A 28 1.74 5.26 14.46
C ASP A 28 0.79 4.98 13.30
N VAL A 29 0.14 3.80 13.31
CA VAL A 29 -0.78 3.39 12.25
C VAL A 29 -2.21 3.43 12.78
N GLN A 30 -3.05 4.29 12.19
CA GLN A 30 -4.47 4.36 12.48
C GLN A 30 -5.26 3.74 11.32
N GLN A 31 -6.21 2.88 11.66
CA GLN A 31 -7.13 2.28 10.69
C GLN A 31 -8.45 3.03 10.69
N LYS A 32 -8.94 3.39 9.51
CA LYS A 32 -10.24 4.02 9.31
C LYS A 32 -11.08 3.19 8.35
N LYS A 33 -12.04 2.46 8.91
CA LYS A 33 -13.00 1.67 8.13
C LYS A 33 -14.21 2.52 7.77
N HIS A 34 -14.48 2.62 6.47
CA HIS A 34 -15.70 3.22 5.95
C HIS A 34 -16.85 2.22 6.00
N ALA A 35 -18.09 2.72 6.00
CA ALA A 35 -19.26 1.86 5.86
C ALA A 35 -19.24 1.12 4.52
N LEU A 36 -19.74 -0.12 4.52
CA LEU A 36 -19.92 -0.91 3.31
C LEU A 36 -20.84 -0.18 2.33
N GLN A 37 -20.34 0.07 1.12
CA GLN A 37 -21.13 0.60 0.03
C GLN A 37 -21.74 -0.54 -0.78
N LEU A 38 -23.08 -0.64 -0.79
CA LEU A 38 -23.81 -1.60 -1.60
C LEU A 38 -24.46 -0.88 -2.79
N GLU A 39 -24.06 -1.23 -4.01
CA GLU A 39 -24.58 -0.67 -5.25
C GLU A 39 -25.31 -1.76 -6.06
N ARG A 40 -26.49 -1.45 -6.61
CA ARG A 40 -27.36 -2.44 -7.29
C ARG A 40 -27.84 -1.98 -8.67
N ASN A 41 -27.13 -1.05 -9.29
CA ASN A 41 -27.51 -0.39 -10.54
C ASN A 41 -26.69 -0.90 -11.75
N PHE A 42 -26.09 -2.08 -11.66
CA PHE A 42 -25.26 -2.66 -12.71
C PHE A 42 -26.00 -3.77 -13.46
N SER A 43 -25.76 -3.91 -14.76
CA SER A 43 -26.21 -5.07 -15.52
C SER A 43 -25.27 -6.26 -15.32
N ALA A 44 -25.79 -7.47 -15.47
CA ALA A 44 -24.99 -8.70 -15.42
C ALA A 44 -23.88 -8.70 -16.51
N GLN A 45 -24.18 -8.15 -17.68
CA GLN A 45 -23.22 -7.98 -18.77
C GLN A 45 -22.06 -7.06 -18.37
N HIS A 46 -22.35 -5.94 -17.70
CA HIS A 46 -21.32 -5.01 -17.23
C HIS A 46 -20.42 -5.66 -16.17
N LEU A 47 -21.01 -6.36 -15.20
CA LEU A 47 -20.26 -7.07 -14.16
C LEU A 47 -19.39 -8.17 -14.76
N THR A 48 -19.93 -8.96 -15.69
CA THR A 48 -19.19 -10.01 -16.40
C THR A 48 -18.02 -9.45 -17.21
N ALA A 49 -18.23 -8.33 -17.94
CA ALA A 49 -17.19 -7.71 -18.75
C ALA A 49 -16.05 -7.07 -17.93
N THR A 50 -16.29 -6.76 -16.65
CA THR A 50 -15.32 -6.14 -15.74
C THR A 50 -14.75 -7.13 -14.73
N ALA A 51 -15.10 -8.41 -14.83
CA ALA A 51 -14.56 -9.45 -13.97
C ALA A 51 -13.05 -9.62 -14.18
N SER A 52 -12.32 -9.73 -13.08
CA SER A 52 -10.86 -9.87 -13.08
C SER A 52 -10.39 -11.31 -13.32
N VAL A 53 -11.33 -12.25 -13.40
CA VAL A 53 -11.11 -13.68 -13.65
C VAL A 53 -11.64 -14.05 -15.03
N PRO A 54 -10.92 -14.88 -15.80
CA PRO A 54 -11.45 -15.48 -17.01
C PRO A 54 -12.69 -16.30 -16.63
N THR A 55 -13.86 -15.80 -17.00
CA THR A 55 -15.08 -16.58 -16.86
C THR A 55 -14.98 -17.75 -17.84
N ALA A 56 -15.30 -18.96 -17.40
CA ALA A 56 -15.50 -20.06 -18.34
C ALA A 56 -16.55 -19.61 -19.37
N SER A 57 -16.35 -19.93 -20.66
CA SER A 57 -17.24 -19.49 -21.74
C SER A 57 -18.71 -19.71 -21.35
N GLY A 58 -19.48 -18.62 -21.29
CA GLY A 58 -20.90 -18.64 -20.89
C GLY A 58 -21.21 -18.45 -19.39
N SER A 59 -20.21 -18.24 -18.52
CA SER A 59 -20.46 -17.93 -17.10
C SER A 59 -20.77 -16.44 -16.91
N ILE A 60 -21.84 -16.15 -16.19
CA ILE A 60 -22.31 -14.79 -15.88
C ILE A 60 -21.90 -14.43 -14.45
N VAL A 61 -21.30 -13.26 -14.28
CA VAL A 61 -20.97 -12.66 -12.98
C VAL A 61 -22.08 -11.70 -12.59
N LEU A 62 -22.62 -11.89 -11.39
CA LEU A 62 -23.76 -11.14 -10.87
C LEU A 62 -23.40 -10.22 -9.69
N GLY A 63 -22.14 -10.22 -9.25
CA GLY A 63 -21.64 -9.36 -8.20
C GLY A 63 -20.14 -9.12 -8.31
N HIS A 64 -19.66 -8.05 -7.66
CA HIS A 64 -18.25 -7.75 -7.41
C HIS A 64 -18.09 -7.22 -5.99
N GLY A 65 -17.35 -7.95 -5.16
CA GLY A 65 -17.08 -7.63 -3.76
C GLY A 65 -15.63 -7.21 -3.49
N GLY A 66 -15.36 -6.90 -2.22
CA GLY A 66 -14.04 -6.46 -1.76
C GLY A 66 -14.06 -4.96 -1.49
N GLY A 67 -13.70 -4.15 -2.49
CA GLY A 67 -13.54 -2.70 -2.35
C GLY A 67 -12.08 -2.27 -2.47
N GLY A 68 -11.70 -1.20 -1.78
CA GLY A 68 -10.36 -0.60 -1.87
C GLY A 68 -9.70 -0.38 -0.51
N MET A 69 -8.39 -0.21 -0.56
CA MET A 69 -7.57 0.18 0.59
C MET A 69 -6.62 1.29 0.15
N GLN A 70 -6.44 2.30 0.99
CA GLN A 70 -5.54 3.42 0.69
C GLN A 70 -4.72 3.78 1.93
N ILE A 71 -3.44 4.02 1.72
CA ILE A 71 -2.49 4.44 2.74
C ILE A 71 -2.12 5.89 2.50
N GLY A 72 -2.41 6.74 3.46
CA GLY A 72 -1.92 8.12 3.56
C GLY A 72 -1.03 8.28 4.78
N GLY A 73 -0.36 9.42 4.89
CA GLY A 73 0.42 9.71 6.09
C GLY A 73 1.14 11.04 6.10
N SER A 74 1.73 11.33 7.24
CA SER A 74 2.60 12.49 7.48
C SER A 74 3.88 12.07 8.19
N ILE A 75 4.92 12.88 8.02
CA ILE A 75 6.23 12.67 8.62
C ILE A 75 6.63 13.91 9.43
N GLU A 76 7.00 13.69 10.68
CA GLU A 76 7.54 14.70 11.59
C GLU A 76 9.06 14.48 11.72
N PHE A 77 9.83 15.51 11.39
CA PHE A 77 11.29 15.45 11.45
C PHE A 77 11.91 16.81 11.69
N THR A 78 13.13 16.81 12.21
CA THR A 78 14.00 17.99 12.25
C THR A 78 15.20 17.80 11.34
N VAL A 79 15.84 18.89 10.93
CA VAL A 79 17.13 18.85 10.24
C VAL A 79 18.19 19.35 11.21
N THR A 80 19.28 18.59 11.33
CA THR A 80 20.40 18.86 12.25
C THR A 80 21.71 18.92 11.47
N GLY A 81 22.76 19.48 12.07
CA GLY A 81 24.05 19.68 11.41
C GLY A 81 24.24 21.11 10.91
N SER A 82 25.28 21.31 10.10
CA SER A 82 25.70 22.61 9.62
C SER A 82 26.08 22.56 8.14
N ARG A 83 26.37 23.71 7.53
CA ARG A 83 26.85 23.76 6.14
C ARG A 83 28.18 23.02 5.94
N GLU A 84 29.04 23.04 6.95
CA GLU A 84 30.39 22.46 6.91
C GLU A 84 30.37 20.95 7.22
N GLU A 85 29.48 20.53 8.11
CA GLU A 85 29.32 19.13 8.54
C GLU A 85 28.29 18.36 7.69
N GLY A 86 27.46 19.07 6.92
CA GLY A 86 26.31 18.54 6.22
C GLY A 86 25.05 18.49 7.09
N TYR A 87 23.89 18.56 6.42
CA TYR A 87 22.59 18.48 7.09
C TYR A 87 22.03 17.06 7.09
N CYS A 88 21.56 16.61 8.26
CA CYS A 88 20.95 15.30 8.44
C CYS A 88 19.52 15.40 8.98
N PRO A 89 18.56 14.67 8.38
CA PRO A 89 17.22 14.56 8.92
C PRO A 89 17.20 13.63 10.14
N LYS A 90 16.51 14.08 11.18
CA LYS A 90 16.14 13.28 12.36
C LYS A 90 14.63 13.10 12.36
N ILE A 91 14.20 11.94 11.88
CA ILE A 91 12.78 11.57 11.81
C ILE A 91 12.32 11.17 13.21
N GLN A 92 11.25 11.79 13.68
CA GLN A 92 10.71 11.59 15.04
C GLN A 92 9.49 10.67 15.00
N ARG A 93 8.51 11.03 14.19
CA ARG A 93 7.23 10.32 14.08
C ARG A 93 6.79 10.22 12.63
N VAL A 94 6.13 9.12 12.31
CA VAL A 94 5.39 8.93 11.06
C VAL A 94 3.97 8.54 11.44
N ASN A 95 3.00 9.35 11.03
CA ASN A 95 1.59 9.06 11.23
C ASN A 95 1.05 8.46 9.94
N ILE A 96 0.45 7.27 10.02
CA ILE A 96 -0.14 6.56 8.88
C ILE A 96 -1.64 6.41 9.07
N GLU A 97 -2.40 6.75 8.05
CA GLU A 97 -3.83 6.48 7.97
C GLU A 97 -4.07 5.38 6.93
N LEU A 98 -4.60 4.24 7.38
CA LEU A 98 -5.03 3.13 6.54
C LEU A 98 -6.55 3.20 6.36
N GLN A 99 -7.01 3.68 5.21
CA GLN A 99 -8.41 3.74 4.86
C GLN A 99 -8.87 2.42 4.24
N ILE A 100 -9.95 1.85 4.79
CA ILE A 100 -10.55 0.59 4.35
C ILE A 100 -11.94 0.92 3.80
N MET A 101 -12.14 0.74 2.49
CA MET A 101 -13.33 1.18 1.76
C MET A 101 -14.05 -0.03 1.16
N PRO A 102 -14.80 -0.80 1.98
CA PRO A 102 -15.48 -1.99 1.49
C PRO A 102 -16.63 -1.62 0.54
N ARG A 103 -16.75 -2.37 -0.55
CA ARG A 103 -17.78 -2.16 -1.58
C ARG A 103 -18.27 -3.49 -2.13
N ILE A 104 -19.57 -3.56 -2.36
CA ILE A 104 -20.24 -4.64 -3.10
C ILE A 104 -21.09 -4.01 -4.20
N LYS A 105 -20.90 -4.50 -5.42
CA LYS A 105 -21.76 -4.21 -6.57
C LYS A 105 -22.55 -5.47 -6.88
N LEU A 106 -23.85 -5.35 -7.12
CA LEU A 106 -24.71 -6.46 -7.52
C LEU A 106 -25.48 -6.11 -8.80
N ALA A 107 -25.84 -7.14 -9.55
CA ALA A 107 -26.71 -7.01 -10.70
C ALA A 107 -28.09 -6.49 -10.25
N ASN A 108 -28.63 -5.53 -11.00
CA ASN A 108 -29.94 -4.92 -10.73
C ASN A 108 -31.11 -5.91 -10.86
N THR A 109 -30.90 -7.01 -11.58
CA THR A 109 -31.86 -8.10 -11.78
C THR A 109 -32.00 -9.03 -10.57
N LEU A 110 -31.07 -9.00 -9.62
CA LEU A 110 -31.16 -9.77 -8.38
C LEU A 110 -32.16 -9.12 -7.43
N GLN A 111 -33.32 -9.76 -7.24
CA GLN A 111 -34.37 -9.29 -6.32
C GLN A 111 -33.90 -9.42 -4.86
N PRO A 112 -33.89 -8.35 -4.04
CA PRO A 112 -33.48 -8.44 -2.64
C PRO A 112 -34.27 -9.50 -1.88
N GLY A 113 -33.57 -10.31 -1.09
CA GLY A 113 -34.17 -11.40 -0.34
C GLY A 113 -34.44 -12.68 -1.15
N SER A 114 -34.25 -12.68 -2.48
CA SER A 114 -34.28 -13.92 -3.26
C SER A 114 -33.11 -14.84 -2.90
N CYS A 115 -33.22 -16.12 -3.24
CA CYS A 115 -32.14 -17.09 -3.03
C CYS A 115 -30.86 -16.63 -3.74
N GLU A 116 -30.97 -16.24 -5.01
CA GLU A 116 -29.85 -15.81 -5.85
C GLU A 116 -29.19 -14.56 -5.28
N TYR A 117 -29.99 -13.58 -4.85
CA TYR A 117 -29.48 -12.37 -4.22
C TYR A 117 -28.68 -12.70 -2.96
N ASN A 118 -29.22 -13.53 -2.08
CA ASN A 118 -28.55 -13.91 -0.83
C ASN A 118 -27.27 -14.70 -1.11
N ALA A 119 -27.30 -15.62 -2.07
CA ALA A 119 -26.14 -16.43 -2.43
C ALA A 119 -24.99 -15.58 -3.00
N VAL A 120 -25.30 -14.67 -3.94
CA VAL A 120 -24.30 -13.75 -4.51
C VAL A 120 -23.81 -12.78 -3.44
N TYR A 121 -24.72 -12.15 -2.68
CA TYR A 121 -24.32 -11.22 -1.61
C TYR A 121 -23.41 -11.88 -0.57
N GLN A 122 -23.70 -13.12 -0.15
CA GLN A 122 -22.86 -13.86 0.77
C GLN A 122 -21.47 -14.16 0.18
N HIS A 123 -21.41 -14.51 -1.10
CA HIS A 123 -20.13 -14.67 -1.81
C HIS A 123 -19.33 -13.34 -1.81
N GLU A 124 -19.96 -12.23 -2.18
CA GLU A 124 -19.28 -10.91 -2.18
C GLU A 124 -18.85 -10.46 -0.78
N MET A 125 -19.56 -10.88 0.27
CA MET A 125 -19.16 -10.63 1.66
C MET A 125 -17.87 -11.37 2.04
N PHE A 126 -17.53 -12.50 1.40
CA PHE A 126 -16.22 -13.14 1.61
C PHE A 126 -15.08 -12.26 1.09
N HIS A 127 -15.26 -11.60 -0.05
CA HIS A 127 -14.29 -10.63 -0.56
C HIS A 127 -14.09 -9.45 0.41
N VAL A 128 -15.17 -8.96 1.02
CA VAL A 128 -15.10 -7.91 2.06
C VAL A 128 -14.34 -8.41 3.29
N ALA A 129 -14.61 -9.63 3.76
CA ALA A 129 -13.90 -10.21 4.90
C ALA A 129 -12.39 -10.38 4.62
N VAL A 130 -12.01 -10.75 3.39
CA VAL A 130 -10.61 -10.83 2.97
C VAL A 130 -9.96 -9.46 2.88
N LEU A 131 -10.65 -8.43 2.38
CA LEU A 131 -10.17 -7.04 2.42
C LEU A 131 -9.85 -6.63 3.87
N GLU A 132 -10.78 -6.85 4.80
CA GLU A 132 -10.62 -6.45 6.20
C GLU A 132 -9.46 -7.18 6.89
N ARG A 133 -9.33 -8.49 6.68
CA ARG A 133 -8.21 -9.27 7.22
C ARG A 133 -6.87 -8.83 6.63
N THR A 134 -6.85 -8.55 5.32
CA THR A 134 -5.65 -8.06 4.62
C THR A 134 -5.22 -6.71 5.17
N ALA A 135 -6.17 -5.80 5.39
CA ALA A 135 -5.90 -4.49 5.99
C ALA A 135 -5.34 -4.61 7.41
N GLN A 136 -5.90 -5.50 8.23
CA GLN A 136 -5.37 -5.77 9.57
C GLN A 136 -3.92 -6.27 9.53
N SER A 137 -3.62 -7.20 8.62
CA SER A 137 -2.25 -7.70 8.43
C SER A 137 -1.31 -6.61 7.92
N ALA A 138 -1.76 -5.78 6.98
CA ALA A 138 -0.99 -4.64 6.48
C ALA A 138 -0.65 -3.64 7.60
N ALA A 139 -1.62 -3.32 8.47
CA ALA A 139 -1.41 -2.41 9.58
C ALA A 139 -0.29 -2.85 10.54
N GLN A 140 -0.10 -4.16 10.71
CA GLN A 140 0.98 -4.73 11.53
C GLN A 140 2.34 -4.65 10.85
N GLN A 141 2.40 -4.70 9.52
CA GLN A 141 3.64 -4.74 8.73
C GLN A 141 4.14 -3.35 8.32
N ILE A 142 3.25 -2.37 8.20
CA ILE A 142 3.56 -1.00 7.77
C ILE A 142 4.73 -0.37 8.57
N PRO A 143 4.79 -0.46 9.91
CA PRO A 143 5.89 0.13 10.67
C PRO A 143 7.28 -0.33 10.23
N ASP A 144 7.45 -1.63 10.00
CA ASP A 144 8.74 -2.21 9.62
C ASP A 144 9.10 -1.86 8.18
N ILE A 145 8.13 -1.88 7.27
CA ILE A 145 8.33 -1.49 5.86
C ILE A 145 8.76 -0.02 5.78
N ILE A 146 8.09 0.87 6.53
CA ILE A 146 8.42 2.30 6.57
C ILE A 146 9.80 2.53 7.18
N ASN A 147 10.09 1.93 8.34
CA ASN A 147 11.39 2.09 8.99
C ASN A 147 12.55 1.60 8.10
N THR A 148 12.35 0.49 7.38
CA THR A 148 13.34 -0.04 6.44
C THR A 148 13.60 0.95 5.30
N ARG A 149 12.54 1.47 4.67
CA ARG A 149 12.69 2.42 3.55
C ARG A 149 13.27 3.76 4.00
N LEU A 150 12.84 4.28 5.14
CA LEU A 150 13.36 5.54 5.69
C LEU A 150 14.84 5.42 6.07
N ARG A 151 15.28 4.26 6.56
CA ARG A 151 16.71 3.99 6.78
C ARG A 151 17.52 4.18 5.52
N ASP A 152 17.07 3.59 4.41
CA ASP A 152 17.76 3.67 3.13
C ASP A 152 17.76 5.10 2.58
N VAL A 153 16.65 5.83 2.73
CA VAL A 153 16.53 7.23 2.35
C VAL A 153 17.52 8.10 3.13
N VAL A 154 17.52 8.00 4.46
CA VAL A 154 18.40 8.80 5.33
C VAL A 154 19.87 8.49 5.05
N ALA A 155 20.22 7.22 4.83
CA ALA A 155 21.60 6.82 4.52
C ALA A 155 22.13 7.48 3.23
N ARG A 156 21.26 7.78 2.25
CA ARG A 156 21.62 8.49 1.01
C ARG A 156 21.65 10.01 1.14
N MET A 157 20.90 10.59 2.09
CA MET A 157 20.75 12.03 2.24
C MET A 157 21.96 12.75 2.83
N GLY A 158 22.85 12.05 3.53
CA GLY A 158 24.06 12.64 4.14
C GLY A 158 25.17 13.05 3.16
N GLN A 159 24.97 12.83 1.86
CA GLN A 159 25.95 13.21 0.85
C GLN A 159 25.68 14.64 0.37
N ASN A 160 26.46 15.59 0.89
CA ASN A 160 26.75 16.89 0.25
C ASN A 160 25.66 17.97 0.20
N SER A 161 24.56 17.88 0.95
CA SER A 161 23.62 19.01 0.98
C SER A 161 24.08 20.10 1.95
N SER A 162 24.57 21.21 1.39
CA SER A 162 24.83 22.46 2.12
C SER A 162 23.56 23.29 2.35
N ASP A 163 22.39 22.78 1.94
CA ASP A 163 21.09 23.44 2.01
C ASP A 163 20.09 22.61 2.84
N SER A 164 19.77 23.07 4.05
CA SER A 164 18.79 22.42 4.92
C SER A 164 17.38 22.39 4.31
N GLY A 165 17.03 23.38 3.48
CA GLY A 165 15.77 23.44 2.74
C GLY A 165 15.67 22.35 1.68
N TYR A 166 16.79 21.99 1.04
CA TYR A 166 16.86 20.84 0.14
C TYR A 166 16.56 19.55 0.90
N ILE A 167 17.20 19.31 2.05
CA ILE A 167 16.94 18.10 2.87
C ILE A 167 15.47 18.00 3.24
N HIS A 168 14.84 19.11 3.63
CA HIS A 168 13.44 19.13 3.98
C HIS A 168 12.53 18.72 2.80
N ARG A 169 12.66 19.38 1.65
CA ARG A 169 11.85 19.06 0.45
C ARG A 169 12.12 17.64 -0.06
N HIS A 170 13.38 17.23 -0.05
CA HIS A 170 13.77 15.91 -0.56
C HIS A 170 13.24 14.80 0.35
N LEU A 171 13.30 14.95 1.67
CA LEU A 171 12.71 13.96 2.59
C LEU A 171 11.20 13.85 2.45
N GLN A 172 10.50 14.96 2.29
CA GLN A 172 9.06 14.94 2.02
C GLN A 172 8.75 14.20 0.70
N ALA A 173 9.51 14.47 -0.37
CA ALA A 173 9.34 13.78 -1.65
C ALA A 173 9.61 12.27 -1.55
N GLU A 174 10.69 11.87 -0.86
CA GLU A 174 11.03 10.46 -0.63
C GLU A 174 10.01 9.75 0.28
N PHE A 175 9.44 10.46 1.26
CA PHE A 175 8.35 9.93 2.07
C PHE A 175 7.08 9.70 1.25
N SER A 176 6.67 10.67 0.42
CA SER A 176 5.53 10.51 -0.50
C SER A 176 5.76 9.34 -1.48
N ARG A 177 6.97 9.20 -2.02
CA ARG A 177 7.36 8.06 -2.86
C ARG A 177 7.29 6.74 -2.10
N THR A 178 7.75 6.73 -0.85
CA THR A 178 7.67 5.57 0.04
C THR A 178 6.23 5.13 0.25
N LEU A 179 5.32 6.07 0.55
CA LEU A 179 3.89 5.77 0.67
C LEU A 179 3.29 5.22 -0.62
N SER A 180 3.64 5.77 -1.78
CA SER A 180 3.19 5.24 -3.08
C SER A 180 3.61 3.78 -3.27
N ILE A 181 4.87 3.46 -3.00
CA ILE A 181 5.36 2.09 -3.16
C ILE A 181 4.66 1.13 -2.20
N VAL A 182 4.44 1.56 -0.95
CA VAL A 182 3.70 0.76 0.04
C VAL A 182 2.25 0.53 -0.42
N ASN A 183 1.57 1.54 -0.97
CA ASN A 183 0.25 1.39 -1.57
C ASN A 183 0.23 0.36 -2.70
N ASP A 184 1.21 0.40 -3.60
CA ASP A 184 1.30 -0.54 -4.72
C ASP A 184 1.52 -1.98 -4.23
N GLN A 185 2.44 -2.16 -3.27
CA GLN A 185 2.73 -3.46 -2.66
C GLN A 185 1.48 -4.04 -1.97
N MET A 186 0.77 -3.22 -1.20
CA MET A 186 -0.43 -3.66 -0.50
C MET A 186 -1.61 -3.93 -1.45
N SER A 187 -1.75 -3.13 -2.50
CA SER A 187 -2.77 -3.35 -3.54
C SER A 187 -2.51 -4.65 -4.30
N ALA A 188 -1.26 -4.93 -4.67
CA ALA A 188 -0.87 -6.18 -5.31
C ALA A 188 -1.15 -7.40 -4.41
N PHE A 189 -0.80 -7.30 -3.12
CA PHE A 189 -1.08 -8.35 -2.13
C PHE A 189 -2.59 -8.60 -1.98
N MET A 190 -3.38 -7.53 -1.78
CA MET A 190 -4.84 -7.62 -1.68
C MET A 190 -5.45 -8.27 -2.92
N ASN A 191 -5.06 -7.83 -4.12
CA ASN A 191 -5.53 -8.42 -5.37
C ASN A 191 -5.19 -9.91 -5.47
N SER A 192 -4.03 -10.33 -4.96
CA SER A 192 -3.64 -11.74 -4.94
C SER A 192 -4.48 -12.58 -3.98
N GLU A 193 -4.91 -12.02 -2.85
CA GLU A 193 -5.81 -12.70 -1.90
C GLU A 193 -7.24 -12.77 -2.44
N GLN A 194 -7.75 -11.70 -3.05
CA GLN A 194 -9.10 -11.69 -3.64
C GLN A 194 -9.25 -12.74 -4.74
N LYS A 195 -8.24 -12.90 -5.61
CA LYS A 195 -8.23 -13.90 -6.68
C LYS A 195 -8.30 -15.36 -6.21
N LYS A 196 -8.03 -15.64 -4.92
CA LYS A 196 -8.16 -17.00 -4.38
C LYS A 196 -9.61 -17.39 -4.12
N ILE A 197 -10.49 -16.40 -3.95
CA ILE A 197 -11.91 -16.60 -3.69
C ILE A 197 -12.62 -16.95 -5.00
N ASP A 198 -12.40 -16.14 -6.04
CA ASP A 198 -12.96 -16.31 -7.37
C ASP A 198 -12.30 -17.48 -8.11
N ASN A 199 -12.89 -18.66 -7.99
CA ASN A 199 -12.46 -19.83 -8.73
C ASN A 199 -13.65 -20.59 -9.33
N PRO A 200 -13.45 -21.43 -10.37
CA PRO A 200 -14.55 -22.12 -11.04
C PRO A 200 -15.41 -22.99 -10.11
N THR A 201 -14.81 -23.60 -9.08
CA THR A 201 -15.52 -24.42 -8.09
C THR A 201 -16.47 -23.57 -7.25
N GLU A 202 -16.01 -22.39 -6.82
CA GLU A 202 -16.83 -21.45 -6.07
C GLU A 202 -17.99 -20.90 -6.91
N TYR A 203 -17.74 -20.53 -8.18
CA TYR A 203 -18.81 -20.11 -9.09
C TYR A 203 -19.84 -21.22 -9.31
N ALA A 204 -19.39 -22.47 -9.51
CA ALA A 204 -20.31 -23.60 -9.63
C ALA A 204 -21.13 -23.81 -8.34
N ARG A 205 -20.51 -23.67 -7.16
CA ARG A 205 -21.21 -23.76 -5.87
C ARG A 205 -22.29 -22.69 -5.74
N VAL A 206 -21.96 -21.43 -6.05
CA VAL A 206 -22.92 -20.31 -6.00
C VAL A 206 -24.03 -20.52 -7.03
N GLN A 207 -23.71 -20.83 -8.28
CA GLN A 207 -24.71 -21.04 -9.34
C GLN A 207 -25.64 -22.23 -9.07
N ASN A 208 -25.16 -23.26 -8.36
CA ASN A 208 -25.96 -24.44 -8.01
C ASN A 208 -26.68 -24.31 -6.66
N SER A 209 -26.44 -23.25 -5.88
CA SER A 209 -27.09 -23.09 -4.57
C SER A 209 -28.57 -22.69 -4.68
N CYS A 210 -28.98 -22.20 -5.84
CA CYS A 210 -30.34 -21.78 -6.14
C CYS A 210 -30.73 -22.22 -7.55
N ALA A 211 -32.02 -22.16 -7.89
CA ALA A 211 -32.49 -22.31 -9.27
C ALA A 211 -32.19 -21.03 -10.07
N PHE A 212 -30.91 -20.69 -10.25
CA PHE A 212 -30.48 -19.47 -10.95
C PHE A 212 -31.14 -19.42 -12.32
N ASN A 213 -31.95 -18.39 -12.52
CA ASN A 213 -32.69 -18.21 -13.75
C ASN A 213 -31.68 -17.88 -14.86
N ARG A 214 -31.45 -18.78 -15.82
CA ARG A 214 -30.43 -18.63 -16.88
C ARG A 214 -30.76 -17.55 -17.93
N ARG A 215 -31.66 -16.62 -17.64
CA ARG A 215 -32.16 -15.57 -18.55
C ARG A 215 -31.49 -14.20 -18.35
N TYR A 216 -30.37 -14.13 -17.64
CA TYR A 216 -29.61 -12.90 -17.43
C TYR A 216 -28.76 -12.50 -18.63
#